data_AF-A0A844Y3S2-F1
#
_entry.id   AF-A0A844Y3S2-F1
#
_cell.length_a   1.000
_cell.length_b   1.000
_cell.length_c   1.000
_cell.angle_alpha   90.00
_cell.angle_beta   90.00
_cell.angle_gamma   90.00
#
_symmetry.space_group_name_H-M   'P 1'
#
loop_
_entity.id
_entity.type
_entity.pdbx_description
1 polymer ?
#
loop_
_entity_poly.entity_id
_entity_poly.type
_entity_poly.pdbx_seq_one_letter_code
_entity_poly.pdbx_strand_id
1 'polypeptide(L)'
;MIDEAPSYYGMWQEILKKEMSGSYVSVFNFIQFLLDDEDFNRKGAIAQALVDTRAAYRVTDGLLHPVVSDEATATISNASKDMDRLSASGAKSHFRQASVCLTNGDWSGAAHQSVAAVESAARFVCEDEKNTLSDLVKEMAKDGRISHPALREVILKIYGYASDEKGVRHSQGAQSSENVTEREALFLFGLCASTISYLLGAAKAVGPV
;
A
#
# COMPACT_ATOMS: atom_id res chain seq x y z
N MET A 1 9.80 7.79 51.54
CA MET A 1 10.70 6.92 50.77
C MET A 1 9.91 6.50 49.54
N ILE A 2 9.99 7.33 48.49
CA ILE A 2 9.41 7.06 47.18
C ILE A 2 10.54 6.50 46.31
N ASP A 3 10.17 5.70 45.33
CA ASP A 3 10.98 5.20 44.21
C ASP A 3 11.88 4.01 44.45
N GLU A 4 11.26 2.83 44.35
CA GLU A 4 11.78 1.84 43.42
C GLU A 4 10.80 1.73 42.25
N ALA A 5 11.11 2.40 41.13
CA ALA A 5 10.65 1.98 39.81
C ALA A 5 11.84 1.30 39.11
N PRO A 6 11.99 -0.05 39.20
CA PRO A 6 13.14 -0.73 38.63
C PRO A 6 13.02 -0.91 37.10
N SER A 7 14.18 -0.85 36.44
CA SER A 7 14.58 -1.50 35.17
C SER A 7 13.88 -1.19 33.84
N TYR A 8 12.68 -0.58 33.79
CA TYR A 8 12.01 -0.33 32.50
C TYR A 8 12.67 0.79 31.68
N TYR A 9 13.07 1.88 32.34
CA TYR A 9 13.58 3.07 31.65
C TYR A 9 14.91 2.82 30.93
N GLY A 10 15.83 2.07 31.55
CA GLY A 10 17.11 1.70 30.94
C GLY A 10 16.95 0.80 29.71
N MET A 11 16.02 -0.16 29.77
CA MET A 11 15.71 -1.03 28.63
C MET A 11 15.17 -0.24 27.44
N TRP A 12 14.22 0.67 27.68
CA TRP A 12 13.67 1.53 26.63
C TRP A 12 14.70 2.48 26.03
N GLN A 13 15.62 3.02 26.84
CA GLN A 13 16.70 3.86 26.32
C GLN A 13 17.62 3.10 25.38
N GLU A 14 17.97 1.86 25.68
CA GLU A 14 18.83 1.05 24.80
C GLU A 14 18.11 0.63 23.51
N ILE A 15 16.81 0.29 23.59
CA ILE A 15 15.98 0.04 22.39
C ILE A 15 15.92 1.29 21.51
N LEU A 16 15.59 2.45 22.10
CA LEU A 16 15.51 3.70 21.35
C LEU A 16 16.85 4.09 20.74
N LYS A 17 17.96 3.98 21.49
CA LYS A 17 19.31 4.25 20.94
C LYS A 17 19.60 3.34 19.77
N LYS A 18 19.34 2.03 19.90
CA LYS A 18 19.57 1.06 18.85
C LYS A 18 18.78 1.41 17.60
N GLU A 19 17.46 1.56 17.70
CA GLU A 19 16.61 1.82 16.54
C GLU A 19 16.89 3.20 15.91
N MET A 20 17.11 4.24 16.72
CA MET A 20 17.43 5.60 16.24
C MET A 20 18.84 5.73 15.66
N SER A 21 19.75 4.79 15.99
CA SER A 21 21.07 4.69 15.36
C SER A 21 21.07 3.84 14.08
N GLY A 22 19.95 3.19 13.76
CA GLY A 22 19.76 2.35 12.58
C GLY A 22 19.50 3.13 11.29
N SER A 23 19.06 2.42 10.25
CA SER A 23 18.59 3.06 9.02
C SER A 23 17.23 3.73 9.26
N TYR A 24 16.82 4.64 8.36
CA TYR A 24 15.49 5.24 8.46
C TYR A 24 14.38 4.16 8.45
N VAL A 25 14.58 3.04 7.74
CA VAL A 25 13.67 1.89 7.72
C VAL A 25 13.51 1.31 9.13
N SER A 26 14.61 1.15 9.90
CA SER A 26 14.54 0.68 11.28
C SER A 26 13.71 1.61 12.16
N VAL A 27 13.92 2.92 12.03
CA VAL A 27 13.16 3.94 12.79
C VAL A 27 11.66 3.85 12.48
N PHE A 28 11.29 3.77 11.20
CA PHE A 28 9.88 3.71 10.80
C PHE A 28 9.23 2.35 11.09
N ASN A 29 9.97 1.25 11.06
CA ASN A 29 9.49 -0.04 11.53
C ASN A 29 9.24 -0.04 13.05
N PHE A 30 10.09 0.63 13.82
CA PHE A 30 9.83 0.82 15.25
C PHE A 30 8.59 1.68 15.48
N ILE A 31 8.37 2.73 14.68
CA ILE A 31 7.13 3.51 14.73
C ILE A 31 5.91 2.63 14.37
N GLN A 32 5.98 1.80 13.34
CA GLN A 32 4.92 0.84 13.00
C GLN A 32 4.62 -0.11 14.17
N PHE A 33 5.66 -0.64 14.82
CA PHE A 33 5.52 -1.47 16.02
C PHE A 33 4.73 -0.76 17.13
N LEU A 34 4.99 0.53 17.39
CA LEU A 34 4.21 1.32 18.35
C LEU A 34 2.76 1.56 17.88
N LEU A 35 2.52 1.67 16.57
CA LEU A 35 1.18 1.83 16.02
C LEU A 35 0.36 0.54 16.08
N ASP A 36 1.01 -0.62 16.02
CA ASP A 36 0.38 -1.94 16.11
C ASP A 36 -0.06 -2.29 17.54
N ASP A 37 0.61 -1.76 18.56
CA ASP A 37 0.26 -1.96 19.97
C ASP A 37 -1.11 -1.34 20.31
N GLU A 38 -2.11 -2.16 20.65
CA GLU A 38 -3.47 -1.71 20.99
C GLU A 38 -3.51 -0.82 22.24
N ASP A 39 -2.62 -1.06 23.20
CA ASP A 39 -2.56 -0.31 24.47
C ASP A 39 -1.85 1.05 24.29
N PHE A 40 -1.13 1.24 23.18
CA PHE A 40 -0.43 2.48 22.90
C PHE A 40 -1.40 3.61 22.55
N ASN A 41 -1.68 4.49 23.51
CA ASN A 41 -2.69 5.55 23.38
C ASN A 41 -2.21 6.84 22.67
N ARG A 42 -0.97 6.88 22.14
CA ARG A 42 -0.39 8.07 21.48
C ARG A 42 -0.31 7.97 19.96
N LYS A 43 -1.01 7.02 19.32
CA LYS A 43 -1.01 6.84 17.85
C LYS A 43 -1.32 8.13 17.09
N GLY A 44 -2.32 8.89 17.54
CA GLY A 44 -2.67 10.18 16.93
C GLY A 44 -1.57 11.24 17.05
N ALA A 45 -0.82 11.25 18.16
CA ALA A 45 0.30 12.17 18.35
C ALA A 45 1.50 11.80 17.45
N ILE A 46 1.76 10.50 17.22
CA ILE A 46 2.75 10.05 16.24
C ILE A 46 2.35 10.51 14.84
N ALA A 47 1.10 10.26 14.44
CA ALA A 47 0.60 10.66 13.13
C ALA A 47 0.73 12.17 12.91
N GLN A 48 0.39 12.99 13.91
CA GLN A 48 0.53 14.43 13.83
C GLN A 48 2.01 14.88 13.79
N ALA A 49 2.89 14.26 14.59
CA ALA A 49 4.31 14.59 14.60
C ALA A 49 4.96 14.35 13.22
N LEU A 50 4.58 13.28 12.51
CA LEU A 50 5.06 13.03 11.14
C LEU A 50 4.66 14.15 10.17
N VAL A 51 3.46 14.72 10.33
CA VAL A 51 2.98 15.86 9.53
C VAL A 51 3.74 17.13 9.91
N ASP A 52 3.80 17.46 11.20
CA ASP A 52 4.40 18.70 11.70
C ASP A 52 5.90 18.79 11.40
N THR A 53 6.59 17.65 11.45
CA THR A 53 8.02 17.54 11.12
C THR A 53 8.29 17.39 9.64
N ARG A 54 7.24 17.34 8.79
CA ARG A 54 7.33 17.13 7.34
C ARG A 54 8.07 15.84 6.98
N ALA A 55 7.92 14.79 7.80
CA ALA A 55 8.42 13.47 7.47
C ALA A 55 7.76 12.97 6.18
N ALA A 56 8.50 12.22 5.38
CA ALA A 56 8.00 11.63 4.13
C ALA A 56 7.12 10.39 4.36
N TYR A 57 6.43 10.31 5.50
CA TYR A 57 5.61 9.19 5.93
C TYR A 57 4.27 9.67 6.48
N ARG A 58 3.21 8.85 6.32
CA ARG A 58 1.88 9.10 6.87
C ARG A 58 1.32 7.81 7.47
N VAL A 59 0.36 7.97 8.38
CA VAL A 59 -0.39 6.87 8.98
C VAL A 59 -1.78 6.84 8.38
N THR A 60 -2.12 5.76 7.70
CA THR A 60 -3.46 5.48 7.17
C THR A 60 -3.89 4.10 7.66
N ASP A 61 -5.06 4.02 8.31
CA ASP A 61 -5.61 2.78 8.88
C ASP A 61 -4.64 2.02 9.81
N GLY A 62 -3.92 2.77 10.64
CA GLY A 62 -2.91 2.24 11.56
C GLY A 62 -1.61 1.78 10.89
N LEU A 63 -1.52 1.87 9.56
CA LEU A 63 -0.32 1.53 8.81
C LEU A 63 0.44 2.79 8.45
N LEU A 64 1.71 2.78 8.78
CA LEU A 64 2.70 3.70 8.29
C LEU A 64 3.00 3.37 6.83
N HIS A 65 3.14 4.38 5.98
CA HIS A 65 3.64 4.24 4.62
C HIS A 65 4.36 5.53 4.16
N PRO A 66 5.36 5.41 3.28
CA PRO A 66 6.01 6.57 2.68
C PRO A 66 5.04 7.32 1.74
N VAL A 67 5.31 8.60 1.54
CA VAL A 67 4.43 9.53 0.82
C VAL A 67 5.21 10.38 -0.18
N VAL A 68 4.63 10.49 -1.38
CA VAL A 68 5.16 11.33 -2.47
C VAL A 68 4.58 12.75 -2.43
N SER A 69 3.30 12.89 -2.08
CA SER A 69 2.62 14.17 -1.93
C SER A 69 1.35 14.06 -1.07
N ASP A 70 0.79 15.20 -0.66
CA ASP A 70 -0.45 15.23 0.11
C ASP A 70 -1.65 14.76 -0.74
N GLU A 71 -1.65 15.00 -2.06
CA GLU A 71 -2.67 14.49 -2.99
C GLU A 71 -2.63 12.97 -3.10
N ALA A 72 -1.41 12.39 -3.17
CA ALA A 72 -1.24 10.95 -3.15
C ALA A 72 -1.78 10.35 -1.83
N THR A 73 -1.52 11.01 -0.71
CA THR A 73 -2.04 10.60 0.61
C THR A 73 -3.57 10.61 0.64
N ALA A 74 -4.20 11.69 0.15
CA ALA A 74 -5.65 11.79 0.07
C ALA A 74 -6.24 10.67 -0.80
N THR A 75 -5.57 10.37 -1.92
CA THR A 75 -5.97 9.29 -2.84
C THR A 75 -5.91 7.92 -2.18
N ILE A 76 -4.82 7.62 -1.46
CA ILE A 76 -4.64 6.38 -0.70
C ILE A 76 -5.73 6.24 0.37
N SER A 77 -6.00 7.31 1.13
CA SER A 77 -7.04 7.31 2.15
C SER A 77 -8.44 7.07 1.54
N ASN A 78 -8.74 7.71 0.41
CA ASN A 78 -10.03 7.56 -0.26
C ASN A 78 -10.22 6.16 -0.83
N ALA A 79 -9.21 5.60 -1.50
CA ALA A 79 -9.24 4.23 -1.99
C ALA A 79 -9.50 3.24 -0.84
N SER A 80 -8.85 3.46 0.30
CA SER A 80 -9.02 2.63 1.50
C SER A 80 -10.45 2.68 2.04
N LYS A 81 -11.03 3.88 2.12
CA LYS A 81 -12.43 4.08 2.54
C LYS A 81 -13.43 3.48 1.55
N ASP A 82 -13.16 3.56 0.25
CA ASP A 82 -14.04 2.96 -0.76
C ASP A 82 -14.03 1.43 -0.69
N MET A 83 -12.87 0.81 -0.44
CA MET A 83 -12.77 -0.63 -0.21
C MET A 83 -13.54 -1.07 1.03
N ASP A 84 -13.45 -0.32 2.14
CA ASP A 84 -14.19 -0.61 3.37
C ASP A 84 -15.70 -0.46 3.14
N ARG A 85 -16.13 0.65 2.53
CA ARG A 85 -17.54 0.96 2.28
C ARG A 85 -18.22 -0.10 1.39
N LEU A 86 -17.49 -0.68 0.44
CA LEU A 86 -18.00 -1.71 -0.47
C LEU A 86 -17.69 -3.13 -0.01
N SER A 87 -17.01 -3.32 1.12
CA SER A 87 -16.57 -4.63 1.60
C SER A 87 -15.70 -5.39 0.60
N ALA A 88 -14.86 -4.68 -0.17
CA ALA A 88 -13.90 -5.26 -1.11
C ALA A 88 -12.65 -5.78 -0.35
N SER A 89 -12.85 -6.79 0.50
CA SER A 89 -11.87 -7.28 1.48
C SER A 89 -10.57 -7.80 0.86
N GLY A 90 -10.64 -8.48 -0.28
CA GLY A 90 -9.45 -8.95 -1.00
C GLY A 90 -8.56 -7.78 -1.46
N ALA A 91 -9.17 -6.75 -2.04
CA ALA A 91 -8.45 -5.54 -2.45
C ALA A 91 -7.83 -4.83 -1.23
N LYS A 92 -8.61 -4.69 -0.14
CA LYS A 92 -8.13 -4.07 1.10
C LYS A 92 -6.93 -4.81 1.68
N SER A 93 -6.98 -6.14 1.71
CA SER A 93 -5.90 -6.99 2.25
C SER A 93 -4.58 -6.76 1.49
N HIS A 94 -4.61 -6.89 0.16
CA HIS A 94 -3.44 -6.66 -0.68
C HIS A 94 -2.93 -5.22 -0.59
N PHE A 95 -3.84 -4.24 -0.54
CA PHE A 95 -3.44 -2.83 -0.44
C PHE A 95 -2.76 -2.50 0.88
N ARG A 96 -3.24 -3.07 1.99
CA ARG A 96 -2.57 -2.99 3.31
C ARG A 96 -1.20 -3.66 3.27
N GLN A 97 -1.10 -4.84 2.67
CA GLN A 97 0.18 -5.53 2.51
C GLN A 97 1.18 -4.72 1.68
N ALA A 98 0.73 -4.00 0.66
CA ALA A 98 1.58 -3.09 -0.12
C ALA A 98 2.16 -1.96 0.75
N SER A 99 1.35 -1.38 1.65
CA SER A 99 1.83 -0.36 2.61
C SER A 99 2.89 -0.93 3.56
N VAL A 100 2.69 -2.15 4.05
CA VAL A 100 3.69 -2.84 4.90
C VAL A 100 5.00 -3.06 4.15
N CYS A 101 4.94 -3.54 2.91
CA CYS A 101 6.13 -3.71 2.07
C CYS A 101 6.87 -2.38 1.84
N LEU A 102 6.16 -1.28 1.56
CA LEU A 102 6.77 0.04 1.40
C LEU A 102 7.53 0.48 2.67
N THR A 103 6.92 0.32 3.84
CA THR A 103 7.55 0.70 5.12
C THR A 103 8.78 -0.14 5.42
N ASN A 104 8.76 -1.42 5.06
CA ASN A 104 9.89 -2.34 5.21
C ASN A 104 11.00 -2.16 4.16
N GLY A 105 10.83 -1.29 3.17
CA GLY A 105 11.78 -1.15 2.07
C GLY A 105 11.74 -2.30 1.05
N ASP A 106 10.68 -3.10 1.06
CA ASP A 106 10.43 -4.17 0.08
C ASP A 106 9.68 -3.60 -1.14
N TRP A 107 10.42 -2.93 -2.02
CA TRP A 107 9.85 -2.22 -3.17
C TRP A 107 9.19 -3.14 -4.19
N SER A 108 9.78 -4.31 -4.45
CA SER A 108 9.22 -5.32 -5.34
C SER A 108 7.94 -5.92 -4.77
N GLY A 109 7.92 -6.23 -3.46
CA GLY A 109 6.71 -6.66 -2.76
C GLY A 109 5.62 -5.59 -2.78
N ALA A 110 5.98 -4.32 -2.58
CA ALA A 110 5.03 -3.21 -2.65
C ALA A 110 4.38 -3.08 -4.04
N ALA A 111 5.16 -3.16 -5.13
CA ALA A 111 4.64 -3.13 -6.49
C ALA A 111 3.70 -4.32 -6.77
N HIS A 112 4.12 -5.53 -6.42
CA HIS A 112 3.31 -6.74 -6.60
C HIS A 112 1.98 -6.66 -5.85
N GLN A 113 2.02 -6.28 -4.57
CA GLN A 113 0.81 -6.20 -3.73
C GLN A 113 -0.12 -5.05 -4.16
N SER A 114 0.44 -3.94 -4.67
CA SER A 114 -0.37 -2.84 -5.23
C SER A 114 -1.20 -3.30 -6.43
N VAL A 115 -0.60 -4.07 -7.34
CA VAL A 115 -1.30 -4.61 -8.52
C VAL A 115 -2.25 -5.75 -8.14
N ALA A 116 -1.88 -6.61 -7.19
CA ALA A 116 -2.78 -7.63 -6.66
C ALA A 116 -4.05 -7.01 -6.02
N ALA A 117 -3.95 -5.82 -5.42
CA ALA A 117 -5.09 -5.08 -4.93
C ALA A 117 -6.01 -4.59 -6.06
N VAL A 118 -5.44 -4.11 -7.18
CA VAL A 118 -6.21 -3.74 -8.39
C VAL A 118 -6.91 -4.95 -8.98
N GLU A 119 -6.23 -6.09 -9.10
CA GLU A 119 -6.83 -7.33 -9.58
C GLU A 119 -8.00 -7.77 -8.68
N SER A 120 -7.82 -7.72 -7.36
CA SER A 120 -8.88 -8.06 -6.41
C SER A 120 -10.07 -7.08 -6.47
N ALA A 121 -9.82 -5.80 -6.74
CA ALA A 121 -10.88 -4.82 -6.96
C ALA A 121 -11.64 -5.11 -8.28
N ALA A 122 -10.93 -5.48 -9.35
CA ALA A 122 -11.56 -5.87 -10.61
C ALA A 122 -12.43 -7.13 -10.44
N ARG A 123 -11.93 -8.14 -9.71
CA ARG A 123 -12.69 -9.35 -9.34
C ARG A 123 -13.97 -9.01 -8.60
N PHE A 124 -13.88 -8.13 -7.62
CA PHE A 124 -15.05 -7.63 -6.88
C PHE A 124 -16.07 -6.95 -7.81
N VAL A 125 -15.64 -6.10 -8.73
CA VAL A 125 -16.52 -5.39 -9.67
C VAL A 125 -17.20 -6.32 -10.67
N CYS A 126 -16.51 -7.36 -11.13
CA CYS A 126 -17.06 -8.33 -12.09
C CYS A 126 -17.81 -9.49 -11.41
N GLU A 127 -17.82 -9.57 -10.08
CA GLU A 127 -18.34 -10.75 -9.35
C GLU A 127 -17.66 -12.06 -9.82
N ASP A 128 -16.35 -11.99 -10.12
CA ASP A 128 -15.55 -13.09 -10.66
C ASP A 128 -14.29 -13.32 -9.83
N GLU A 129 -14.15 -14.51 -9.25
CA GLU A 129 -13.02 -14.84 -8.37
C GLU A 129 -11.83 -15.51 -9.09
N LYS A 130 -11.99 -15.91 -10.36
CA LYS A 130 -11.07 -16.85 -11.02
C LYS A 130 -10.23 -16.20 -12.10
N ASN A 131 -10.80 -15.23 -12.80
CA ASN A 131 -10.16 -14.64 -13.96
C ASN A 131 -8.99 -13.73 -13.55
N THR A 132 -8.08 -13.55 -14.51
CA THR A 132 -6.94 -12.64 -14.38
C THR A 132 -7.39 -11.20 -14.58
N LEU A 133 -6.63 -10.22 -14.08
CA LEU A 133 -6.92 -8.80 -14.38
C LEU A 133 -7.04 -8.54 -15.89
N SER A 134 -6.25 -9.25 -16.71
CA SER A 134 -6.32 -9.13 -18.17
C SER A 134 -7.66 -9.53 -18.77
N ASP A 135 -8.31 -10.56 -18.22
CA ASP A 135 -9.60 -11.03 -18.70
C ASP A 135 -10.74 -10.17 -18.17
N LEU A 136 -10.65 -9.76 -16.90
CA LEU A 136 -11.62 -8.87 -16.26
C LEU A 136 -11.68 -7.49 -16.94
N VAL A 137 -10.54 -6.94 -17.39
CA VAL A 137 -10.51 -5.68 -18.16
C VAL A 137 -11.21 -5.83 -19.51
N LYS A 138 -11.12 -6.99 -20.16
CA LYS A 138 -11.86 -7.25 -21.42
C LYS A 138 -13.36 -7.34 -21.17
N GLU A 139 -13.77 -7.98 -20.08
CA GLU A 139 -15.17 -8.09 -19.66
C GLU A 139 -15.78 -6.72 -19.35
N MET A 140 -15.13 -5.94 -18.48
CA MET A 140 -15.57 -4.57 -18.16
C MET A 140 -15.66 -3.67 -19.40
N ALA A 141 -14.92 -3.97 -20.46
CA ALA A 141 -15.02 -3.24 -21.71
C ALA A 141 -16.26 -3.62 -22.53
N LYS A 142 -16.67 -4.90 -22.52
CA LYS A 142 -17.91 -5.35 -23.18
C LYS A 142 -19.13 -4.70 -22.54
N ASP A 143 -19.09 -4.54 -21.22
CA ASP A 143 -20.18 -3.97 -20.42
C ASP A 143 -20.14 -2.43 -20.34
N GLY A 144 -19.19 -1.79 -21.04
CA GLY A 144 -19.07 -0.32 -21.08
C GLY A 144 -18.49 0.34 -19.82
N ARG A 145 -18.14 -0.44 -18.79
CA ARG A 145 -17.52 0.06 -17.53
C ARG A 145 -16.11 0.62 -17.76
N ILE A 146 -15.37 0.13 -18.75
CA ILE A 146 -14.10 0.69 -19.22
C ILE A 146 -14.14 0.81 -20.75
N SER A 147 -14.74 1.89 -21.23
CA SER A 147 -15.05 2.06 -22.66
C SER A 147 -13.83 2.46 -23.52
N HIS A 148 -12.88 3.24 -22.99
CA HIS A 148 -11.79 3.77 -23.80
C HIS A 148 -10.62 2.76 -23.96
N PRO A 149 -10.22 2.38 -25.18
CA PRO A 149 -9.15 1.40 -25.41
C PRO A 149 -7.83 1.73 -24.74
N ALA A 150 -7.37 2.98 -24.81
CA ALA A 150 -6.10 3.38 -24.23
C ALA A 150 -6.09 3.28 -22.70
N LEU A 151 -7.25 3.47 -22.03
CA LEU A 151 -7.34 3.34 -20.58
C LEU A 151 -7.15 1.89 -20.15
N ARG A 152 -7.71 0.95 -20.91
CA ARG A 152 -7.50 -0.49 -20.70
C ARG A 152 -6.02 -0.84 -20.82
N GLU A 153 -5.35 -0.35 -21.86
CA GLU A 153 -3.93 -0.58 -22.08
C GLU A 153 -3.05 -0.05 -20.94
N VAL A 154 -3.41 1.09 -20.34
CA VAL A 154 -2.69 1.61 -19.16
C VAL A 154 -2.76 0.61 -18.00
N ILE A 155 -3.96 0.12 -17.66
CA ILE A 155 -4.15 -0.86 -16.58
C ILE A 155 -3.38 -2.15 -16.86
N LEU A 156 -3.45 -2.65 -18.09
CA LEU A 156 -2.77 -3.88 -18.50
C LEU A 156 -1.24 -3.75 -18.50
N LYS A 157 -0.69 -2.60 -18.90
CA LYS A 157 0.76 -2.36 -18.86
C LYS A 157 1.30 -2.24 -17.45
N ILE A 158 0.54 -1.62 -16.54
CA ILE A 158 0.91 -1.57 -15.12
C ILE A 158 0.89 -2.98 -14.52
N TYR A 159 -0.13 -3.77 -14.85
CA TYR A 159 -0.19 -5.18 -14.48
C TYR A 159 1.03 -5.95 -15.00
N GLY A 160 1.33 -5.82 -16.29
CA GLY A 160 2.51 -6.44 -16.91
C GLY A 160 3.82 -6.05 -16.21
N TYR A 161 4.01 -4.77 -15.88
CA TYR A 161 5.21 -4.30 -15.18
C TYR A 161 5.41 -4.97 -13.81
N ALA A 162 4.34 -5.09 -13.00
CA ALA A 162 4.46 -5.65 -11.65
C ALA A 162 4.37 -7.19 -11.60
N SER A 163 3.73 -7.80 -12.58
CA SER A 163 3.50 -9.26 -12.66
C SER A 163 4.55 -10.01 -13.47
N ASP A 164 5.47 -9.33 -14.15
CA ASP A 164 6.54 -10.00 -14.90
C ASP A 164 7.53 -10.67 -13.94
N GLU A 165 7.28 -11.96 -13.66
CA GLU A 165 8.11 -12.81 -12.80
C GLU A 165 9.57 -12.88 -13.27
N LYS A 166 9.87 -12.57 -14.54
CA LYS A 166 11.23 -12.60 -15.08
C LYS A 166 12.09 -11.40 -14.68
N GLY A 167 11.50 -10.22 -14.47
CA GLY A 167 12.25 -9.03 -14.03
C GLY A 167 12.63 -9.06 -12.55
N VAL A 168 11.85 -9.76 -11.71
CA VAL A 168 12.02 -9.79 -10.25
C VAL A 168 12.80 -11.02 -9.75
N ARG A 169 12.92 -12.11 -10.54
CA ARG A 169 13.52 -13.38 -10.09
C ARG A 169 14.81 -13.82 -10.81
N HIS A 170 15.38 -13.04 -11.73
CA HIS A 170 16.59 -13.43 -12.46
C HIS A 170 17.94 -12.93 -11.88
N SER A 171 18.04 -12.65 -10.58
CA SER A 171 19.33 -12.41 -9.93
C SER A 171 19.79 -13.60 -9.07
N GLN A 172 19.87 -14.79 -9.67
CA GLN A 172 20.82 -15.81 -9.20
C GLN A 172 22.07 -15.74 -10.08
N GLY A 173 22.98 -14.85 -9.69
CA GLY A 173 24.29 -14.71 -10.33
C GLY A 173 24.42 -13.44 -11.15
N ALA A 174 25.43 -12.65 -10.79
CA ALA A 174 25.87 -11.41 -11.43
C ALA A 174 25.02 -10.16 -11.15
N GLN A 175 25.75 -9.08 -10.89
CA GLN A 175 25.26 -7.74 -10.62
C GLN A 175 24.49 -7.19 -11.84
N SER A 176 23.16 -7.19 -11.78
CA SER A 176 22.31 -6.36 -12.63
C SER A 176 21.02 -6.02 -11.88
N SER A 177 20.98 -4.82 -11.31
CA SER A 177 19.82 -4.23 -10.67
C SER A 177 18.78 -3.83 -11.73
N GLU A 178 17.77 -4.67 -11.94
CA GLU A 178 16.44 -4.24 -12.41
C GLU A 178 15.43 -4.46 -11.28
N ASN A 179 15.78 -3.96 -10.09
CA ASN A 179 14.89 -3.95 -8.93
C ASN A 179 13.96 -2.74 -9.04
N VAL A 180 12.67 -2.94 -8.78
CA VAL A 180 11.71 -1.84 -8.56
C VAL A 180 12.34 -0.84 -7.58
N THR A 181 12.49 0.41 -8.00
CA THR A 181 13.03 1.47 -7.15
C THR A 181 11.96 1.94 -6.16
N GLU A 182 12.38 2.55 -5.05
CA GLU A 182 11.47 3.21 -4.11
C GLU A 182 10.51 4.19 -4.82
N ARG A 183 11.04 4.96 -5.79
CA ARG A 183 10.24 5.91 -6.59
C ARG A 183 9.17 5.22 -7.43
N GLU A 184 9.51 4.08 -8.04
CA GLU A 184 8.55 3.29 -8.82
C GLU A 184 7.50 2.63 -7.92
N ALA A 185 7.90 2.05 -6.78
CA ALA A 185 6.97 1.45 -5.83
C ALA A 185 5.97 2.48 -5.27
N LEU A 186 6.46 3.67 -4.91
CA LEU A 186 5.64 4.77 -4.46
C LEU A 186 4.67 5.28 -5.54
N PHE A 187 5.16 5.45 -6.76
CA PHE A 187 4.34 5.83 -7.91
C PHE A 187 3.23 4.79 -8.17
N LEU A 188 3.59 3.50 -8.19
CA LEU A 188 2.65 2.40 -8.40
C LEU A 188 1.61 2.31 -7.30
N PHE A 189 1.99 2.50 -6.04
CA PHE A 189 1.04 2.46 -4.92
C PHE A 189 -0.05 3.53 -5.07
N GLY A 190 0.34 4.78 -5.36
CA GLY A 190 -0.61 5.87 -5.61
C GLY A 190 -1.46 5.68 -6.87
N LEU A 191 -0.85 5.16 -7.95
CA LEU A 191 -1.54 4.85 -9.19
C LEU A 191 -2.58 3.72 -9.01
N CYS A 192 -2.22 2.68 -8.25
CA CYS A 192 -3.12 1.58 -7.91
C CYS A 192 -4.25 2.05 -7.00
N ALA A 193 -3.99 2.94 -6.02
CA ALA A 193 -5.03 3.56 -5.21
C ALA A 193 -6.07 4.30 -6.07
N SER A 194 -5.60 5.10 -7.04
CA SER A 194 -6.46 5.79 -8.01
C SER A 194 -7.27 4.80 -8.85
N THR A 195 -6.62 3.74 -9.33
CA THR A 195 -7.24 2.71 -10.17
C THR A 195 -8.31 1.92 -9.42
N ILE A 196 -8.05 1.54 -8.17
CA ILE A 196 -9.02 0.86 -7.30
C ILE A 196 -10.25 1.75 -7.12
N SER A 197 -10.05 3.03 -6.81
CA SER A 197 -11.15 3.99 -6.62
C SER A 197 -12.00 4.14 -7.88
N TYR A 198 -11.35 4.20 -9.06
CA TYR A 198 -12.02 4.21 -10.35
C TYR A 198 -12.86 2.95 -10.60
N LEU A 199 -12.28 1.76 -10.41
CA LEU A 199 -12.96 0.48 -10.62
C LEU A 199 -14.16 0.31 -9.68
N LEU A 200 -13.98 0.59 -8.39
CA LEU A 200 -15.04 0.54 -7.39
C LEU A 200 -16.13 1.60 -7.63
N GLY A 201 -15.78 2.73 -8.25
CA GLY A 201 -16.74 3.71 -8.75
C GLY A 201 -17.64 3.14 -9.85
N ALA A 202 -17.10 2.31 -10.74
CA ALA A 202 -17.87 1.68 -11.81
C ALA A 202 -18.88 0.65 -11.29
N ALA A 203 -18.60 -0.03 -10.16
CA ALA A 203 -19.59 -0.90 -9.50
C ALA A 203 -20.84 -0.13 -9.02
N LYS A 204 -20.72 1.18 -8.70
CA LYS A 204 -21.86 2.03 -8.30
C LYS A 204 -22.80 2.35 -9.45
N ALA A 205 -22.33 2.28 -10.70
CA ALA A 205 -23.08 2.71 -11.88
C ALA A 205 -24.04 1.65 -12.43
N VAL A 206 -23.96 0.41 -11.94
CA VAL A 206 -24.87 -0.68 -12.31
C VAL A 206 -26.01 -0.75 -11.27
N GLY A 207 -26.84 0.29 -11.26
CA GLY A 207 -28.18 0.21 -10.65
C GLY A 207 -29.14 -0.47 -11.65
N PRO A 208 -30.18 -1.19 -11.17
CA PRO A 208 -31.02 -2.03 -12.03
C PRO A 208 -31.74 -1.18 -13.09
N VAL A 209 -31.61 -1.61 -14.35
CA VAL A 209 -32.49 -1.19 -15.44
C VAL A 209 -33.86 -1.83 -15.25
#